data_AF-A0A508YNM8-F1
#
_entry.id   AF-A0A508YNM8-F1
#
_cell.length_a   1.000
_cell.length_b   1.000
_cell.length_c   1.000
_cell.angle_alpha   90.00
_cell.angle_beta   90.00
_cell.angle_gamma   90.00
#
_symmetry.space_group_name_H-M   'P 1'
#
loop_
_entity.id
_entity.type
_entity.pdbx_description
1 polymer ?
#
loop_
_entity_poly.entity_id
_entity_poly.type
_entity_poly.pdbx_seq_one_letter_code
_entity_poly.pdbx_strand_id
1 'polypeptide(L)'
;MTIKFKKASQKELAEMNIDAMDFEAVEAVEVNGQTVGTFVTTEEGWGCQYIDSKTGQALDFGDADYSAAKNQLRKMIKAIYADAK
;
A
#
# COMPACT_ATOMS: atom_id res chain seq x y z
N MET A 1 15.23 -9.29 -2.19
CA MET A 1 14.13 -8.38 -2.54
C MET A 1 13.92 -7.39 -1.41
N THR A 2 13.87 -6.10 -1.72
CA THR A 2 13.71 -5.03 -0.74
C THR A 2 12.35 -4.36 -0.91
N ILE A 3 11.56 -4.30 0.17
CA ILE A 3 10.25 -3.62 0.21
C ILE A 3 10.39 -2.40 1.13
N LYS A 4 10.08 -1.21 0.60
CA LYS A 4 10.10 0.06 1.33
C LYS A 4 8.72 0.69 1.33
N PHE A 5 8.44 1.44 2.40
CA PHE A 5 7.26 2.27 2.54
C PHE A 5 7.79 3.69 2.66
N LYS A 6 7.36 4.56 1.77
CA LYS A 6 7.69 5.99 1.80
C LYS A 6 6.39 6.77 1.85
N LYS A 7 6.40 7.97 2.42
CA LYS A 7 5.27 8.89 2.29
C LYS A 7 4.94 9.08 0.82
N ALA A 8 3.70 8.81 0.41
CA ALA A 8 3.30 9.00 -0.97
C ALA A 8 3.34 10.49 -1.31
N SER A 9 3.85 10.82 -2.50
CA SER A 9 3.80 12.19 -3.00
C SER A 9 2.41 12.51 -3.55
N GLN A 10 1.99 13.78 -3.51
CA GLN A 10 0.72 14.22 -4.14
C GLN A 10 0.62 13.79 -5.60
N LYS A 11 1.75 13.75 -6.33
CA LYS A 11 1.79 13.29 -7.71
C LYS A 11 1.41 11.81 -7.85
N GLU A 12 2.01 10.93 -7.04
CA GLU A 12 1.71 9.49 -7.05
C GLU A 12 0.23 9.22 -6.73
N LEU A 13 -0.36 9.99 -5.80
CA LEU A 13 -1.77 9.87 -5.43
C LEU A 13 -2.71 10.35 -6.54
N ALA A 14 -2.37 11.45 -7.20
CA ALA A 14 -3.12 11.93 -8.36
C ALA A 14 -3.06 10.94 -9.53
N GLU A 15 -1.91 10.31 -9.77
CA GLU A 15 -1.74 9.28 -10.80
C GLU A 15 -2.59 8.03 -10.53
N MET A 16 -2.87 7.73 -9.26
CA MET A 16 -3.70 6.60 -8.83
C MET A 16 -5.17 6.98 -8.59
N ASN A 17 -5.54 8.25 -8.82
CA ASN A 17 -6.87 8.80 -8.53
C ASN A 17 -7.33 8.53 -7.08
N ILE A 18 -6.38 8.55 -6.14
CA ILE A 18 -6.63 8.39 -4.71
C ILE A 18 -6.88 9.78 -4.15
N ASP A 19 -8.11 10.02 -3.69
CA ASP A 19 -8.41 11.22 -2.92
C ASP A 19 -7.88 11.03 -1.50
N ALA A 20 -6.80 11.74 -1.18
CA ALA A 20 -6.12 11.62 0.11
C ALA A 20 -6.91 12.24 1.27
N MET A 21 -8.05 12.89 0.99
CA MET A 21 -8.85 13.56 2.03
C MET A 21 -9.50 12.56 3.00
N ASP A 22 -9.72 11.31 2.59
CA ASP A 22 -10.34 10.26 3.43
C ASP A 22 -9.35 9.39 4.22
N PHE A 23 -8.03 9.65 4.10
CA PHE A 23 -6.98 8.78 4.66
C PHE A 23 -6.03 9.52 5.60
N GLU A 24 -5.78 8.97 6.80
CA GLU A 24 -4.87 9.59 7.78
C GLU A 24 -3.39 9.45 7.42
N ALA A 25 -3.02 8.27 6.93
CA ALA A 25 -1.66 7.96 6.49
C ALA A 25 -1.68 7.32 5.11
N VAL A 26 -0.87 7.86 4.21
CA VAL A 26 -0.78 7.46 2.81
C VAL A 26 0.68 7.25 2.42
N GLU A 27 1.04 6.02 2.08
CA GLU A 27 2.41 5.61 1.80
C GLU A 27 2.54 4.84 0.50
N ALA A 28 3.46 5.26 -0.36
CA ALA A 28 3.83 4.50 -1.54
C ALA A 28 4.67 3.28 -1.14
N VAL A 29 4.33 2.14 -1.71
CA VAL A 29 5.01 0.86 -1.50
C VAL A 29 5.95 0.62 -2.67
N GLU A 30 7.24 0.51 -2.39
CA GLU A 30 8.28 0.31 -3.40
C GLU A 30 8.92 -1.06 -3.28
N VAL A 31 9.00 -1.79 -4.39
CA VAL A 31 9.70 -3.07 -4.51
C VAL A 31 10.88 -2.91 -5.45
N ASN A 32 12.09 -3.12 -4.95
CA ASN A 32 13.34 -2.93 -5.70
C ASN A 32 13.47 -1.54 -6.36
N GLY A 33 12.87 -0.49 -5.77
CA GLY A 33 12.91 0.89 -6.28
C GLY A 33 11.78 1.26 -7.24
N GLN A 34 10.84 0.35 -7.50
CA GLN A 34 9.64 0.63 -8.29
C GLN A 34 8.41 0.72 -7.38
N THR A 35 7.61 1.78 -7.50
CA THR A 35 6.31 1.88 -6.81
C THR A 35 5.35 0.84 -7.38
N VAL A 36 4.84 -0.04 -6.52
CA VAL A 36 3.91 -1.12 -6.88
C VAL A 36 2.48 -0.85 -6.43
N GLY A 37 2.30 0.12 -5.52
CA GLY A 37 0.99 0.51 -5.01
C GLY A 37 1.11 1.50 -3.86
N THR A 38 -0.01 1.78 -3.22
CA THR A 38 -0.14 2.73 -2.11
C THR A 38 -0.84 2.04 -0.95
N PHE A 39 -0.23 2.12 0.23
CA PHE A 39 -0.80 1.67 1.48
C PHE A 39 -1.44 2.87 2.19
N VAL A 40 -2.71 2.74 2.54
CA VAL A 40 -3.51 3.79 3.16
C VAL A 40 -4.12 3.32 4.47
N THR A 41 -4.39 4.26 5.35
CA THR A 41 -5.17 4.06 6.58
C THR A 41 -6.40 4.94 6.52
N THR A 42 -7.58 4.38 6.79
CA THR A 42 -8.84 5.12 6.74
C THR A 42 -8.97 6.05 7.94
N GLU A 43 -9.73 7.15 7.80
CA GLU A 43 -10.17 7.95 8.94
C GLU A 43 -10.79 7.04 10.02
N GLU A 44 -10.42 7.30 11.27
CA GLU A 44 -10.62 6.49 12.48
C GLU A 44 -9.51 5.47 12.80
N GLY A 45 -8.56 5.18 11.91
CA GLY A 45 -7.37 4.36 12.24
C GLY A 45 -7.65 2.86 12.45
N TRP A 46 -8.88 2.42 12.17
CA TRP A 46 -9.30 1.02 12.30
C TRP A 46 -9.03 0.18 11.05
N GLY A 47 -8.87 0.81 9.89
CA GLY A 47 -8.73 0.13 8.61
C GLY A 47 -7.39 0.41 7.93
N CYS A 48 -6.75 -0.65 7.44
CA CYS A 48 -5.62 -0.54 6.51
C CYS A 48 -6.01 -1.09 5.16
N GLN A 49 -5.64 -0.38 4.09
CA GLN A 49 -5.87 -0.85 2.72
C GLN A 49 -4.60 -0.70 1.89
N TYR A 50 -4.43 -1.59 0.92
CA TYR A 50 -3.39 -1.48 -0.10
C TYR A 50 -4.02 -1.38 -1.48
N ILE A 51 -3.73 -0.31 -2.20
CA ILE A 51 -4.22 -0.08 -3.56
C ILE A 51 -3.08 -0.38 -4.52
N ASP A 52 -3.26 -1.40 -5.36
CA ASP A 52 -2.26 -1.80 -6.34
C ASP A 52 -2.18 -0.80 -7.51
N SER A 53 -0.97 -0.36 -7.87
CA SER A 53 -0.80 0.68 -8.91
C SER A 53 -1.02 0.19 -10.33
N LYS A 54 -0.97 -1.12 -10.57
CA LYS A 54 -1.16 -1.70 -11.91
C LYS A 54 -2.63 -1.98 -12.20
N THR A 55 -3.33 -2.50 -11.20
CA THR A 55 -4.70 -2.99 -11.34
C THR A 55 -5.73 -2.03 -10.76
N GLY A 56 -5.32 -1.09 -9.91
CA GLY A 56 -6.23 -0.23 -9.14
C GLY A 56 -7.04 -0.98 -8.09
N GLN A 57 -6.76 -2.28 -7.86
CA GLN A 57 -7.48 -3.08 -6.88
C GLN A 57 -7.04 -2.71 -5.46
N ALA A 58 -8.03 -2.45 -4.61
CA ALA A 58 -7.82 -2.28 -3.18
C ALA A 58 -7.90 -3.64 -2.48
N LEU A 59 -6.89 -3.93 -1.66
CA LEU A 59 -6.83 -5.04 -0.74
C LEU A 59 -7.05 -4.49 0.67
N ASP A 60 -8.16 -4.91 1.28
CA ASP A 60 -8.53 -4.53 2.63
C ASP A 60 -7.92 -5.50 3.65
N PHE A 61 -7.35 -4.95 4.72
CA PHE A 61 -6.77 -5.70 5.83
C PHE A 61 -7.69 -5.76 7.07
N GLY A 62 -8.92 -5.27 6.96
CA GLY A 62 -9.89 -5.18 8.05
C GLY A 62 -9.34 -4.41 9.26
N ASP A 63 -9.67 -4.90 10.44
CA ASP A 63 -9.24 -4.37 11.75
C ASP A 63 -7.76 -4.64 12.11
N ALA A 64 -6.93 -5.03 11.14
CA ALA A 64 -5.52 -5.25 11.40
C ALA A 64 -4.83 -3.91 11.71
N ASP A 65 -4.14 -3.85 12.86
CA ASP A 65 -3.30 -2.71 13.19
C ASP A 65 -2.32 -2.40 12.06
N TYR A 66 -2.00 -1.12 11.89
CA TYR A 66 -1.07 -0.60 10.88
C TYR A 66 0.21 -1.43 10.72
N SER A 67 0.84 -1.81 11.83
CA SER A 67 2.07 -2.63 11.82
C SER A 67 1.81 -4.07 11.36
N ALA A 68 0.68 -4.66 11.76
CA ALA A 68 0.29 -6.01 11.36
C ALA A 68 -0.07 -6.06 9.88
N ALA A 69 -0.87 -5.11 9.40
CA ALA A 69 -1.24 -4.96 7.99
C ALA A 69 -0.01 -4.77 7.10
N LYS A 70 0.93 -3.89 7.48
CA LYS A 70 2.21 -3.74 6.76
C LYS A 70 3.01 -5.03 6.68
N ASN A 71 3.06 -5.80 7.76
CA ASN A 71 3.78 -7.07 7.77
C ASN A 71 3.10 -8.12 6.89
N GLN A 72 1.77 -8.19 6.90
CA GLN A 72 1.00 -9.03 5.99
C GLN A 72 1.21 -8.64 4.53
N LEU A 73 1.10 -7.35 4.20
CA LEU A 73 1.36 -6.84 2.86
C LEU A 73 2.77 -7.21 2.38
N ARG A 74 3.80 -7.05 3.23
CA ARG A 74 5.18 -7.47 2.92
C ARG A 74 5.26 -8.95 2.58
N LYS A 75 4.53 -9.82 3.30
CA LYS A 75 4.49 -11.26 3.02
C LYS A 75 3.79 -11.55 1.70
N MET A 76 2.68 -10.87 1.40
CA MET A 76 1.93 -11.04 0.15
C MET A 76 2.75 -10.59 -1.06
N ILE A 77 3.35 -9.39 -1.01
CA ILE A 77 4.25 -8.91 -2.05
C ILE A 77 5.43 -9.88 -2.22
N LYS A 78 5.99 -10.41 -1.12
CA LYS A 78 7.02 -11.45 -1.19
C LYS A 78 6.55 -12.70 -1.92
N ALA A 79 5.34 -13.19 -1.65
CA ALA A 79 4.80 -14.37 -2.32
C ALA A 79 4.60 -14.11 -3.82
N ILE A 80 3.93 -13.01 -4.18
CA ILE A 80 3.61 -12.66 -5.58
C ILE A 80 4.88 -12.48 -6.41
N TYR A 81 5.88 -11.76 -5.89
CA TYR A 81 7.12 -11.49 -6.61
C TYR A 81 8.16 -12.60 -6.51
N ALA A 82 8.01 -13.56 -5.57
CA ALA A 82 8.85 -14.76 -5.54
C ALA A 82 8.42 -15.78 -6.59
N ASP A 83 7.12 -15.85 -6.90
CA ASP A 83 6.53 -16.79 -7.87
C ASP A 83 6.74 -16.35 -9.33
N ALA A 84 6.99 -15.06 -9.57
CA ALA A 84 7.23 -14.51 -10.91
C ALA A 84 8.62 -14.86 -11.52
N LYS A 85 9.23 -15.98 -11.13
CA LYS A 85 10.63 -16.33 -11.44
C LYS A 85 10.77 -17.66 -12.19
#